data_AF-A0A1A2LDP4-F1
#
_entry.id   AF-A0A1A2LDP4-F1
#
_cell.length_a   1.000
_cell.length_b   1.000
_cell.length_c   1.000
_cell.angle_alpha   90.00
_cell.angle_beta   90.00
_cell.angle_gamma   90.00
#
_symmetry.space_group_name_H-M   'P 1'
#
loop_
_entity.id
_entity.type
_entity.pdbx_description
1 polymer ?
#
loop_
_entity_poly.entity_id
_entity_poly.type
_entity_poly.pdbx_seq_one_letter_code
_entity_poly.pdbx_strand_id
1 'polypeptide(L)'
;MNLQPLPIRTKIYHGETITSYAHRAATNNHTTLREVELELRSRGILTSRARSTDSRARVWRQLGQLHTNAFQTPKTHRDNPVHERPLCLRCSRGQPSSGRLPEIGLVCLRHRRWLGRPQFDLHDYRPALAAERRFRTLHAQRGLLYDGETMRISIEAAALALGSDLATARVHTGITDEHALLYREQVAIAQTLTSRHFLDTACDPRVPAPDRRAFIDSQIQKALNVPAAHPNVWRATGRVWMVTRALADELLDAAFIGRKPSDSVLQLLQYSSLADGQGLPRPDASGPVDSLSA
;
A
#
# COMPACT_ATOMS: atom_id res chain seq x y z
N MET A 1 -34.38 -16.69 7.43
CA MET A 1 -35.30 -15.61 7.04
C MET A 1 -34.80 -14.99 5.74
N ASN A 2 -35.66 -14.90 4.72
CA ASN A 2 -35.35 -14.29 3.43
C ASN A 2 -35.99 -12.90 3.37
N LEU A 3 -35.18 -11.87 3.15
CA LEU A 3 -35.67 -10.50 2.97
C LEU A 3 -36.16 -10.29 1.54
N GLN A 4 -37.22 -9.51 1.40
CA GLN A 4 -37.63 -9.00 0.09
C GLN A 4 -36.55 -8.03 -0.42
N PRO A 5 -36.20 -8.10 -1.71
CA PRO A 5 -35.21 -7.22 -2.30
C PRO A 5 -35.72 -5.78 -2.38
N LEU A 6 -34.80 -4.83 -2.50
CA LEU A 6 -35.14 -3.45 -2.83
C LEU A 6 -35.76 -3.37 -4.25
N PRO A 7 -36.78 -2.52 -4.47
CA PRO A 7 -37.45 -2.41 -5.76
C PRO A 7 -36.51 -2.08 -6.93
N ILE A 8 -35.61 -1.12 -6.73
CA ILE A 8 -34.64 -0.68 -7.74
C ILE A 8 -33.31 -1.39 -7.47
N ARG A 9 -32.97 -2.32 -8.37
CA ARG A 9 -31.71 -3.07 -8.30
C ARG A 9 -30.51 -2.15 -8.49
N THR A 10 -29.54 -2.29 -7.60
CA THR A 10 -28.28 -1.55 -7.66
C THR A 10 -27.14 -2.48 -7.98
N LYS A 11 -26.35 -2.13 -9.01
CA LYS A 11 -25.17 -2.91 -9.38
C LYS A 11 -24.03 -2.68 -8.39
N ILE A 12 -23.49 -3.77 -7.85
CA ILE A 12 -22.23 -3.77 -7.10
C ILE A 12 -21.02 -3.66 -8.04
N TYR A 13 -20.01 -2.88 -7.65
CA TYR A 13 -18.74 -2.77 -8.37
C TYR A 13 -17.64 -3.64 -7.74
N HIS A 14 -16.63 -4.01 -8.55
CA HIS A 14 -15.47 -4.78 -8.06
C HIS A 14 -14.76 -4.02 -6.93
N GLY A 15 -14.53 -4.70 -5.82
CA GLY A 15 -13.91 -4.14 -4.62
C GLY A 15 -14.79 -3.19 -3.81
N GLU A 16 -16.03 -2.91 -4.22
CA GLU A 16 -16.90 -1.95 -3.54
C GLU A 16 -17.21 -2.37 -2.09
N THR A 17 -17.13 -1.42 -1.16
CA THR A 17 -17.45 -1.69 0.25
C THR A 17 -18.96 -1.71 0.47
N ILE A 18 -19.38 -2.44 1.51
CA ILE A 18 -20.78 -2.49 1.92
C ILE A 18 -21.36 -1.10 2.17
N THR A 19 -20.57 -0.19 2.75
CA THR A 19 -21.02 1.18 3.03
C THR A 19 -21.28 1.94 1.74
N SER A 20 -20.36 1.91 0.77
CA SER A 20 -20.55 2.52 -0.55
C SER A 20 -21.79 1.96 -1.26
N TYR A 21 -21.89 0.64 -1.33
CA TYR A 21 -23.01 -0.03 -1.98
C TYR A 21 -24.35 0.33 -1.32
N ALA A 22 -24.43 0.25 0.01
CA ALA A 22 -25.66 0.48 0.75
C ALA A 22 -26.16 1.92 0.60
N HIS A 23 -25.26 2.91 0.60
CA HIS A 23 -25.61 4.29 0.28
C HIS A 23 -26.21 4.41 -1.13
N ARG A 24 -25.52 3.87 -2.14
CA ARG A 24 -26.02 3.91 -3.54
C ARG A 24 -27.35 3.19 -3.69
N ALA A 25 -27.50 2.03 -3.06
CA ALA A 25 -28.73 1.25 -3.11
C ALA A 25 -29.91 1.98 -2.46
N ALA A 26 -29.70 2.61 -1.30
CA ALA A 26 -30.71 3.45 -0.68
C ALA A 26 -31.09 4.66 -1.56
N THR A 27 -30.10 5.40 -2.07
CA THR A 27 -30.32 6.56 -2.94
C THR A 27 -31.08 6.18 -4.22
N ASN A 28 -30.72 5.08 -4.87
CA ASN A 28 -31.42 4.59 -6.05
C ASN A 28 -32.87 4.17 -5.75
N ASN A 29 -33.22 3.91 -4.50
CA ASN A 29 -34.57 3.57 -4.04
C ASN A 29 -35.26 4.77 -3.35
N HIS A 30 -34.78 5.99 -3.58
CA HIS A 30 -35.36 7.23 -3.04
C HIS A 30 -35.50 7.23 -1.51
N THR A 31 -34.57 6.60 -0.80
CA THR A 31 -34.51 6.54 0.66
C THR A 31 -33.09 6.81 1.15
N THR A 32 -32.88 6.87 2.46
CA THR A 32 -31.57 6.99 3.06
C THR A 32 -31.09 5.65 3.64
N LEU A 33 -29.76 5.46 3.68
CA LEU A 33 -29.16 4.32 4.37
C LEU A 33 -29.67 4.20 5.81
N ARG A 34 -29.85 5.35 6.47
CA ARG A 34 -30.33 5.44 7.85
C ARG A 34 -31.74 4.90 7.98
N GLU A 35 -32.67 5.29 7.11
CA GLU A 35 -34.07 4.80 7.12
C GLU A 35 -34.13 3.29 6.93
N VAL A 36 -33.44 2.78 5.91
CA VAL A 36 -33.40 1.34 5.64
C VAL A 36 -32.86 0.57 6.84
N GLU A 37 -31.73 1.00 7.41
CA GLU A 37 -31.15 0.33 8.58
C GLU A 37 -31.96 0.51 9.86
N LEU A 38 -32.69 1.63 10.04
CA LEU A 38 -33.59 1.83 11.17
C LEU A 38 -34.75 0.83 11.11
N GLU A 39 -35.34 0.67 9.93
CA GLU A 39 -36.47 -0.25 9.73
C GLU A 39 -36.05 -1.73 9.85
N LEU A 40 -34.85 -2.08 9.39
CA LEU A 40 -34.32 -3.42 9.61
C LEU A 40 -34.05 -3.70 11.10
N ARG A 41 -33.70 -2.67 11.89
CA ARG A 41 -33.54 -2.80 13.35
C ARG A 41 -34.88 -2.88 14.07
N SER A 42 -35.88 -2.08 13.68
CA SER A 42 -37.23 -2.12 14.28
C SER A 42 -37.88 -3.51 14.13
N ARG A 43 -37.57 -4.21 13.03
CA ARG A 43 -38.00 -5.59 12.76
C ARG A 43 -37.10 -6.68 13.37
N GLY A 44 -36.07 -6.32 14.13
CA GLY A 44 -35.13 -7.27 14.74
C GLY A 44 -34.20 -8.00 13.76
N ILE A 45 -34.13 -7.58 12.49
CA ILE A 45 -33.30 -8.22 11.46
C ILE A 45 -31.83 -7.81 11.61
N LEU A 46 -31.57 -6.52 11.82
CA LEU A 46 -30.24 -6.02 12.18
C LEU A 46 -30.18 -5.81 13.70
N THR A 47 -29.28 -6.53 14.37
CA THR A 47 -29.11 -6.43 15.82
C THR A 47 -27.95 -5.51 16.22
N SER A 48 -26.95 -5.34 15.34
CA SER A 48 -25.78 -4.52 15.63
C SER A 48 -25.87 -3.13 15.01
N ARG A 49 -25.39 -2.13 15.74
CA ARG A 49 -25.12 -0.78 15.22
C ARG A 49 -23.76 -0.68 14.50
N ALA A 50 -22.88 -1.67 14.65
CA ALA A 50 -21.55 -1.63 14.07
C ALA A 50 -21.61 -1.77 12.54
N ARG A 51 -20.94 -0.82 11.86
CA ARG A 51 -20.94 -0.70 10.39
C ARG A 51 -20.28 -1.87 9.66
N SER A 52 -19.50 -2.71 10.35
CA SER A 52 -18.67 -3.75 9.75
C SER A 52 -18.94 -5.14 10.31
N THR A 53 -20.21 -5.46 10.52
CA THR A 53 -20.65 -6.79 10.97
C THR A 53 -21.03 -7.68 9.80
N ASP A 54 -20.75 -8.97 9.93
CA ASP A 54 -21.13 -9.97 8.93
C ASP A 54 -22.65 -10.10 8.79
N SER A 55 -23.41 -9.78 9.85
CA SER A 55 -24.86 -9.65 9.80
C SER A 55 -25.30 -8.54 8.84
N ARG A 56 -24.67 -7.35 8.90
CA ARG A 56 -24.94 -6.23 7.98
C ARG A 56 -24.67 -6.64 6.52
N ALA A 57 -23.54 -7.32 6.26
CA ALA A 57 -23.21 -7.80 4.91
C ALA A 57 -24.24 -8.80 4.38
N ARG A 58 -24.67 -9.77 5.19
CA ARG A 58 -25.70 -10.73 4.80
C ARG A 58 -27.03 -10.05 4.44
N VAL A 59 -27.47 -9.09 5.25
CA VAL A 59 -28.71 -8.35 5.01
C VAL A 59 -28.65 -7.57 3.70
N TRP A 60 -27.60 -6.79 3.48
CA TRP A 60 -27.45 -6.01 2.24
C TRP A 60 -27.26 -6.88 0.99
N ARG A 61 -26.68 -8.09 1.13
CA ARG A 61 -26.66 -9.08 0.04
C ARG A 61 -28.08 -9.53 -0.33
N GLN A 62 -28.92 -9.84 0.65
CA GLN A 62 -30.31 -10.23 0.38
C GLN A 62 -31.11 -9.09 -0.24
N LEU A 63 -31.04 -7.88 0.35
CA LEU A 63 -31.73 -6.69 -0.17
C LEU A 63 -31.31 -6.34 -1.60
N GLY A 64 -30.04 -6.55 -1.95
CA GLY A 64 -29.51 -6.31 -3.29
C GLY A 64 -29.62 -7.49 -4.25
N GLN A 65 -30.10 -8.66 -3.81
CA GLN A 65 -29.99 -9.94 -4.54
C GLN A 65 -28.57 -10.21 -5.05
N LEU A 66 -27.58 -9.94 -4.20
CA LEU A 66 -26.17 -10.08 -4.54
C LEU A 66 -25.68 -11.50 -4.28
N HIS A 67 -24.62 -11.89 -5.00
CA HIS A 67 -23.89 -13.12 -4.73
C HIS A 67 -23.37 -13.16 -3.29
N THR A 68 -23.25 -14.36 -2.72
CA THR A 68 -22.73 -14.60 -1.36
C THR A 68 -21.33 -14.02 -1.15
N ASN A 69 -20.57 -13.87 -2.23
CA ASN A 69 -19.21 -13.34 -2.23
C ASN A 69 -19.10 -11.80 -2.27
N ALA A 70 -20.21 -11.07 -2.33
CA ALA A 70 -20.16 -9.61 -2.27
C ALA A 70 -19.58 -9.11 -0.93
N PHE A 71 -18.82 -8.02 -0.93
CA PHE A 71 -18.19 -7.41 0.27
C PHE A 71 -17.15 -8.29 0.98
N GLN A 72 -16.57 -9.28 0.29
CA GLN A 72 -15.53 -10.15 0.85
C GLN A 72 -14.10 -9.60 0.70
N THR A 73 -13.92 -8.42 0.11
CA THR A 73 -12.57 -7.85 -0.02
C THR A 73 -11.93 -7.69 1.37
N PRO A 74 -10.70 -8.19 1.55
CA PRO A 74 -10.11 -8.26 2.87
C PRO A 74 -9.88 -6.86 3.47
N LYS A 75 -9.93 -6.79 4.80
CA LYS A 75 -9.58 -5.59 5.59
C LYS A 75 -8.08 -5.46 5.79
N THR A 76 -7.36 -6.57 5.68
CA THR A 76 -5.91 -6.66 5.84
C THR A 76 -5.32 -7.50 4.71
N HIS A 77 -4.12 -7.15 4.25
CA HIS A 77 -3.38 -7.90 3.24
C HIS A 77 -1.94 -8.07 3.73
N ARG A 78 -1.55 -9.30 4.08
CA ARG A 78 -0.26 -9.59 4.75
C ARG A 78 0.01 -8.61 5.90
N ASP A 79 -0.92 -8.56 6.86
CA ASP A 79 -0.88 -7.71 8.05
C ASP A 79 -0.90 -6.18 7.80
N ASN A 80 -0.98 -5.74 6.55
CA ASN A 80 -1.21 -4.34 6.22
C ASN A 80 -2.71 -4.02 6.20
N PRO A 81 -3.16 -2.95 6.87
CA PRO A 81 -4.55 -2.51 6.74
C PRO A 81 -4.83 -2.02 5.32
N VAL A 82 -5.91 -2.53 4.72
CA VAL A 82 -6.37 -2.11 3.40
C VAL A 82 -7.38 -0.99 3.55
N HIS A 83 -7.00 0.23 3.17
CA HIS A 83 -7.88 1.38 3.28
C HIS A 83 -8.89 1.46 2.11
N GLU A 84 -10.03 2.08 2.40
CA GLU A 84 -11.04 2.37 1.39
C GLU A 84 -10.62 3.57 0.55
N ARG A 85 -10.81 3.49 -0.77
CA ARG A 85 -10.50 4.58 -1.70
C ARG A 85 -11.57 4.72 -2.78
N PRO A 86 -11.63 5.86 -3.49
CA PRO A 86 -12.50 6.01 -4.64
C PRO A 86 -12.25 4.94 -5.69
N LEU A 87 -13.31 4.33 -6.22
CA LEU A 87 -13.24 3.50 -7.40
C LEU A 87 -13.16 4.37 -8.66
N CYS A 88 -12.65 3.80 -9.75
CA CYS A 88 -12.59 4.49 -11.03
C CYS A 88 -13.99 4.93 -11.48
N LEU A 89 -14.19 6.23 -11.71
CA LEU A 89 -15.48 6.79 -12.13
C LEU A 89 -16.00 6.17 -13.42
N ARG A 90 -15.13 5.80 -14.36
CA ARG A 90 -15.55 5.10 -15.59
C ARG A 90 -15.98 3.65 -15.30
N CYS A 91 -15.33 2.95 -14.36
CA CYS A 91 -15.79 1.62 -13.92
C CYS A 91 -17.16 1.69 -13.25
N SER A 92 -17.41 2.76 -12.50
CA SER A 92 -18.66 2.98 -11.77
C SER A 92 -19.69 3.80 -12.55
N ARG A 93 -19.54 3.95 -13.87
CA ARG A 93 -20.48 4.69 -14.76
C ARG A 93 -20.80 6.11 -14.26
N GLY A 94 -19.79 6.82 -13.78
CA GLY A 94 -19.90 8.17 -13.23
C GLY A 94 -20.39 8.22 -11.78
N GLN A 95 -20.83 7.10 -11.20
CA GLN A 95 -21.33 7.08 -9.82
C GLN A 95 -20.17 7.09 -8.81
N PRO A 96 -20.13 8.04 -7.87
CA PRO A 96 -19.18 8.01 -6.76
C PRO A 96 -19.33 6.70 -5.98
N SER A 97 -18.24 5.96 -5.85
CA SER A 97 -18.21 4.71 -5.08
C SER A 97 -16.83 4.55 -4.45
N SER A 98 -16.79 3.88 -3.30
CA SER A 98 -15.55 3.55 -2.60
C SER A 98 -15.42 2.05 -2.40
N GLY A 99 -14.17 1.59 -2.40
CA GLY A 99 -13.87 0.18 -2.31
C GLY A 99 -12.46 -0.07 -1.81
N ARG A 100 -12.17 -1.34 -1.57
CA ARG A 100 -10.84 -1.87 -1.31
C ARG A 100 -10.38 -2.64 -2.53
N LEU A 101 -9.13 -2.42 -2.91
CA LEU A 101 -8.51 -3.03 -4.08
C LEU A 101 -7.02 -3.23 -3.76
N PRO A 102 -6.68 -4.14 -2.83
CA PRO A 102 -5.29 -4.34 -2.40
C PRO A 102 -4.35 -4.72 -3.55
N GLU A 103 -4.91 -5.30 -4.61
CA GLU A 103 -4.19 -5.75 -5.80
C GLU A 103 -3.97 -4.66 -6.86
N ILE A 104 -4.52 -3.46 -6.67
CA ILE A 104 -4.46 -2.37 -7.66
C ILE A 104 -3.78 -1.15 -7.04
N GLY A 105 -2.88 -0.52 -7.78
CA GLY A 105 -2.21 0.70 -7.37
C GLY A 105 -3.09 1.94 -7.58
N LEU A 106 -2.50 3.07 -7.95
CA LEU A 106 -3.23 4.34 -8.14
C LEU A 106 -3.76 4.54 -9.56
N VAL A 107 -3.68 3.52 -10.42
CA VAL A 107 -4.11 3.64 -11.82
C VAL A 107 -5.10 2.55 -12.22
N CYS A 108 -6.19 2.98 -12.85
CA CYS A 108 -7.11 2.07 -13.52
C CYS A 108 -6.61 1.75 -14.92
N LEU A 109 -5.98 0.59 -15.13
CA LEU A 109 -5.48 0.18 -16.45
C LEU A 109 -6.59 0.05 -17.51
N ARG A 110 -7.79 -0.40 -17.12
CA ARG A 110 -8.92 -0.58 -18.05
C ARG A 110 -9.32 0.73 -18.72
N HIS A 111 -9.35 1.82 -17.96
CA HIS A 111 -9.77 3.13 -18.44
C HIS A 111 -8.62 4.11 -18.61
N ARG A 112 -7.39 3.69 -18.30
CA ARG A 112 -6.17 4.52 -18.28
C ARG A 112 -6.38 5.80 -17.49
N ARG A 113 -6.80 5.68 -16.22
CA ARG A 113 -7.12 6.82 -15.36
C ARG A 113 -6.34 6.80 -14.06
N TRP A 114 -5.97 7.99 -13.60
CA TRP A 114 -5.52 8.21 -12.23
C TRP A 114 -6.69 8.04 -11.26
N LEU A 115 -6.45 7.32 -10.17
CA LEU A 115 -7.43 7.03 -9.11
C LEU A 115 -7.32 7.97 -7.90
N GLY A 116 -6.36 8.89 -7.91
CA GLY A 116 -6.30 9.98 -6.94
C GLY A 116 -7.45 10.98 -7.09
N ARG A 117 -7.40 12.06 -6.30
CA ARG A 117 -8.43 13.10 -6.31
C ARG A 117 -7.80 14.42 -6.77
N PRO A 118 -8.24 15.00 -7.90
CA PRO A 118 -9.27 14.52 -8.82
C PRO A 118 -8.83 13.32 -9.68
N GLN A 119 -9.80 12.56 -10.22
CA GLN A 119 -9.52 11.50 -11.20
C GLN A 119 -9.46 12.08 -12.62
N PHE A 120 -8.39 11.81 -13.36
CA PHE A 120 -8.21 12.28 -14.74
C PHE A 120 -7.68 11.17 -15.65
N ASP A 121 -7.73 11.41 -16.96
CA ASP A 121 -7.25 10.48 -17.98
C ASP A 121 -5.72 10.55 -18.11
N LEU A 122 -5.08 9.39 -18.22
CA LEU A 122 -3.63 9.18 -18.37
C LEU A 122 -3.30 8.61 -19.76
N HIS A 123 -4.15 8.85 -20.76
CA HIS A 123 -4.09 8.10 -22.03
C HIS A 123 -2.71 8.20 -22.70
N ASP A 124 -2.11 9.38 -22.65
CA ASP A 124 -0.81 9.68 -23.28
C ASP A 124 0.36 9.58 -22.28
N TYR A 125 0.09 9.49 -20.98
CA TYR A 125 1.11 9.35 -19.95
C TYR A 125 1.44 7.89 -19.65
N ARG A 126 2.20 7.29 -20.58
CA ARG A 126 2.66 5.89 -20.50
C ARG A 126 3.44 5.51 -19.23
N PRO A 127 4.28 6.38 -18.62
CA PRO A 127 5.04 6.04 -17.42
C PRO A 127 4.17 5.50 -16.27
N ALA A 128 3.06 6.17 -15.95
CA ALA A 128 2.14 5.72 -14.90
C ALA A 128 1.44 4.40 -15.23
N LEU A 129 1.08 4.19 -16.51
CA LEU A 129 0.46 2.93 -16.96
C LEU A 129 1.43 1.75 -16.85
N ALA A 130 2.70 1.95 -17.19
CA ALA A 130 3.74 0.92 -17.06
C ALA A 130 4.03 0.61 -15.58
N ALA A 131 4.10 1.64 -14.74
CA ALA A 131 4.27 1.51 -13.29
C ALA A 131 3.16 0.68 -12.66
N GLU A 132 1.91 0.93 -13.03
CA GLU A 132 0.76 0.17 -12.53
C GLU A 132 0.81 -1.31 -12.92
N ARG A 133 1.24 -1.62 -14.15
CA ARG A 133 1.43 -3.03 -14.56
C ARG A 133 2.47 -3.70 -13.67
N ARG A 134 3.60 -3.03 -13.42
CA ARG A 134 4.65 -3.56 -12.53
C ARG A 134 4.13 -3.75 -11.10
N PHE A 135 3.39 -2.77 -10.57
CA PHE A 135 2.79 -2.85 -9.24
C PHE A 135 1.90 -4.09 -9.10
N ARG A 136 1.01 -4.33 -10.07
CA ARG A 136 0.10 -5.49 -10.04
C ARG A 136 0.84 -6.82 -10.16
N THR A 137 1.86 -6.89 -11.00
CA THR A 137 2.60 -8.14 -11.25
C THR A 137 3.53 -8.49 -10.10
N LEU A 138 4.20 -7.53 -9.48
CA LEU A 138 5.26 -7.81 -8.50
C LEU A 138 4.85 -7.42 -7.08
N HIS A 139 4.41 -6.18 -6.89
CA HIS A 139 4.22 -5.59 -5.57
C HIS A 139 2.96 -6.09 -4.88
N ALA A 140 1.83 -6.12 -5.59
CA ALA A 140 0.57 -6.64 -5.07
C ALA A 140 0.68 -8.12 -4.63
N GLN A 141 1.39 -8.92 -5.43
CA GLN A 141 1.67 -10.34 -5.12
C GLN A 141 2.57 -10.50 -3.88
N ARG A 142 3.39 -9.49 -3.59
CA ARG A 142 4.28 -9.45 -2.42
C ARG A 142 3.62 -8.89 -1.16
N GLY A 143 2.37 -8.45 -1.23
CA GLY A 143 1.67 -7.87 -0.09
C GLY A 143 1.73 -6.36 0.01
N LEU A 144 2.41 -5.69 -0.94
CA LEU A 144 2.54 -4.25 -0.88
C LEU A 144 1.22 -3.56 -1.26
N LEU A 145 0.82 -2.61 -0.43
CA LEU A 145 -0.31 -1.73 -0.68
C LEU A 145 0.14 -0.38 -1.22
N TYR A 146 -0.69 0.23 -2.06
CA TYR A 146 -0.40 1.53 -2.70
C TYR A 146 -0.24 2.69 -1.70
N ASP A 147 -0.88 2.57 -0.55
CA ASP A 147 -0.90 3.52 0.58
C ASP A 147 -0.11 3.00 1.78
N GLY A 148 0.60 1.88 1.63
CA GLY A 148 1.49 1.37 2.68
C GLY A 148 2.72 2.24 2.88
N GLU A 149 3.38 2.07 4.02
CA GLU A 149 4.52 2.89 4.45
C GLU A 149 5.68 2.85 3.44
N THR A 150 5.96 1.69 2.84
CA THR A 150 6.97 1.57 1.78
C THR A 150 6.65 2.47 0.57
N MET A 151 5.37 2.53 0.15
CA MET A 151 4.96 3.40 -0.96
C MET A 151 5.06 4.87 -0.57
N ARG A 152 4.78 5.22 0.70
CA ARG A 152 4.93 6.57 1.24
C ARG A 152 6.39 7.02 1.25
N ILE A 153 7.30 6.20 1.77
CA ILE A 153 8.75 6.46 1.74
C ILE A 153 9.23 6.64 0.30
N SER A 154 8.73 5.79 -0.60
CA SER A 154 9.15 5.81 -2.01
C SER A 154 8.74 7.10 -2.73
N ILE A 155 7.52 7.61 -2.47
CA ILE A 155 7.09 8.88 -3.07
C ILE A 155 7.82 10.08 -2.45
N GLU A 156 8.07 10.06 -1.14
CA GLU A 156 8.88 11.09 -0.47
C GLU A 156 10.29 11.15 -1.05
N ALA A 157 10.94 9.99 -1.23
CA ALA A 157 12.25 9.91 -1.86
C ALA A 157 12.23 10.40 -3.31
N ALA A 158 11.24 9.98 -4.11
CA ALA A 158 11.09 10.43 -5.49
C ALA A 158 10.89 11.96 -5.59
N ALA A 159 10.02 12.53 -4.74
CA ALA A 159 9.75 13.96 -4.70
C ALA A 159 10.99 14.77 -4.29
N LEU A 160 11.79 14.27 -3.34
CA LEU A 160 13.04 14.92 -2.93
C LEU A 160 14.08 14.96 -4.05
N ALA A 161 14.14 13.94 -4.91
CA ALA A 161 15.06 13.91 -6.04
C ALA A 161 14.57 14.70 -7.26
N LEU A 162 13.28 14.58 -7.61
CA LEU A 162 12.75 15.06 -8.88
C LEU A 162 11.84 16.28 -8.76
N GLY A 163 11.64 16.81 -7.55
CA GLY A 163 10.74 17.93 -7.29
C GLY A 163 11.03 19.16 -8.16
N SER A 164 12.30 19.45 -8.44
CA SER A 164 12.72 20.52 -9.36
C SER A 164 12.26 20.32 -10.80
N ASP A 165 12.08 19.06 -11.21
CA ASP A 165 11.83 18.69 -12.60
C ASP A 165 10.32 18.56 -12.87
N LEU A 166 9.50 18.56 -11.82
CA LEU A 166 8.04 18.47 -11.91
C LEU A 166 7.44 19.64 -12.67
N ALA A 167 8.03 20.83 -12.60
CA ALA A 167 7.56 21.98 -13.38
C ALA A 167 7.66 21.70 -14.89
N THR A 168 8.80 21.19 -15.36
CA THR A 168 8.99 20.82 -16.77
C THR A 168 8.08 19.66 -17.15
N ALA A 169 7.94 18.64 -16.29
CA ALA A 169 7.04 17.52 -16.53
C ALA A 169 5.56 17.96 -16.65
N ARG A 170 5.11 18.90 -15.81
CA ARG A 170 3.77 19.49 -15.87
C ARG A 170 3.51 20.18 -17.20
N VAL A 171 4.46 20.99 -17.67
CA VAL A 171 4.36 21.68 -18.97
C VAL A 171 4.28 20.67 -20.12
N HIS A 172 5.09 19.62 -20.07
CA HIS A 172 5.15 18.64 -21.17
C HIS A 172 3.93 17.71 -21.21
N THR A 173 3.36 17.37 -20.05
CA THR A 173 2.30 16.35 -19.94
C THR A 173 0.90 16.93 -19.74
N GLY A 174 0.80 18.18 -19.28
CA GLY A 174 -0.46 18.79 -18.83
C GLY A 174 -0.99 18.23 -17.50
N ILE A 175 -0.28 17.31 -16.84
CA ILE A 175 -0.69 16.72 -15.57
C ILE A 175 -0.21 17.61 -14.42
N THR A 176 -1.13 18.06 -13.56
CA THR A 176 -0.81 18.94 -12.43
C THR A 176 -0.50 18.17 -11.14
N ASP A 177 -1.07 16.97 -10.99
CA ASP A 177 -0.92 16.08 -9.83
C ASP A 177 0.50 15.48 -9.80
N GLU A 178 1.26 15.84 -8.77
CA GLU A 178 2.66 15.41 -8.58
C GLU A 178 2.77 13.91 -8.34
N HIS A 179 1.80 13.31 -7.64
CA HIS A 179 1.81 11.87 -7.36
C HIS A 179 1.65 11.07 -8.64
N ALA A 180 0.83 11.55 -9.57
CA ALA A 180 0.69 10.91 -10.88
C ALA A 180 2.00 10.99 -11.69
N LEU A 181 2.70 12.12 -11.65
CA LEU A 181 3.99 12.31 -12.33
C LEU A 181 5.13 11.48 -11.73
N LEU A 182 5.13 11.31 -10.41
CA LEU A 182 6.17 10.55 -9.69
C LEU A 182 5.82 9.06 -9.53
N TYR A 183 4.66 8.61 -10.02
CA TYR A 183 4.16 7.26 -9.74
C TYR A 183 5.10 6.16 -10.25
N ARG A 184 5.79 6.41 -11.37
CA ARG A 184 6.78 5.49 -11.92
C ARG A 184 7.95 5.30 -10.95
N GLU A 185 8.50 6.40 -10.47
CA GLU A 185 9.66 6.43 -9.60
C GLU A 185 9.31 5.92 -8.20
N GLN A 186 8.11 6.23 -7.71
CA GLN A 186 7.55 5.65 -6.50
C GLN A 186 7.53 4.12 -6.59
N VAL A 187 6.97 3.54 -7.65
CA VAL A 187 6.90 2.07 -7.81
C VAL A 187 8.31 1.47 -7.98
N ALA A 188 9.21 2.15 -8.68
CA ALA A 188 10.58 1.69 -8.87
C ALA A 188 11.38 1.68 -7.55
N ILE A 189 11.30 2.74 -6.74
CA ILE A 189 11.94 2.77 -5.41
C ILE A 189 11.31 1.73 -4.49
N ALA A 190 9.98 1.58 -4.49
CA ALA A 190 9.31 0.54 -3.71
C ALA A 190 9.77 -0.87 -4.12
N GLN A 191 10.07 -1.08 -5.41
CA GLN A 191 10.63 -2.35 -5.88
C GLN A 191 12.03 -2.61 -5.30
N THR A 192 12.86 -1.57 -5.25
CA THR A 192 14.18 -1.63 -4.60
C THR A 192 14.05 -1.94 -3.11
N LEU A 193 13.19 -1.20 -2.39
CA LEU A 193 12.99 -1.36 -0.95
C LEU A 193 12.39 -2.72 -0.56
N THR A 194 11.67 -3.39 -1.47
CA THR A 194 11.10 -4.72 -1.24
C THR A 194 11.93 -5.84 -1.87
N SER A 195 13.16 -5.55 -2.31
CA SER A 195 14.09 -6.55 -2.81
C SER A 195 14.91 -7.13 -1.66
N ARG A 196 14.91 -8.46 -1.53
CA ARG A 196 15.75 -9.18 -0.55
C ARG A 196 17.21 -8.76 -0.65
N HIS A 197 17.78 -8.79 -1.86
CA HIS A 197 19.18 -8.42 -2.07
C HIS A 197 19.47 -6.99 -1.61
N PHE A 198 18.58 -6.04 -1.91
CA PHE A 198 18.76 -4.66 -1.47
C PHE A 198 18.74 -4.56 0.05
N LEU A 199 17.71 -5.12 0.71
CA LEU A 199 17.56 -5.03 2.16
C LEU A 199 18.69 -5.74 2.89
N ASP A 200 19.06 -6.95 2.45
CA ASP A 200 20.14 -7.72 3.06
C ASP A 200 21.46 -6.93 2.96
N THR A 201 21.81 -6.36 1.81
CA THR A 201 23.05 -5.58 1.70
C THR A 201 22.97 -4.21 2.41
N ALA A 202 21.85 -3.50 2.30
CA ALA A 202 21.70 -2.15 2.83
C ALA A 202 21.50 -2.11 4.35
N CYS A 203 21.01 -3.20 4.96
CA CYS A 203 20.72 -3.28 6.39
C CYS A 203 21.69 -4.20 7.15
N ASP A 204 22.55 -4.99 6.48
CA ASP A 204 23.52 -5.86 7.16
C ASP A 204 24.47 -5.04 8.03
N PRO A 205 24.47 -5.21 9.36
CA PRO A 205 25.32 -4.42 10.24
C PRO A 205 26.82 -4.76 10.14
N ARG A 206 27.18 -5.87 9.49
CA ARG A 206 28.58 -6.28 9.28
C ARG A 206 29.25 -5.50 8.16
N VAL A 207 28.46 -4.90 7.26
CA VAL A 207 28.98 -4.09 6.16
C VAL A 207 29.19 -2.65 6.64
N PRO A 208 30.37 -2.04 6.43
CA PRO A 208 30.64 -0.67 6.84
C PRO A 208 29.60 0.33 6.32
N ALA A 209 29.24 1.31 7.15
CA ALA A 209 28.24 2.31 6.79
C ALA A 209 28.52 3.06 5.46
N PRO A 210 29.77 3.45 5.13
CA PRO A 210 30.07 4.07 3.84
C PRO A 210 29.74 3.18 2.64
N ASP A 211 30.05 1.87 2.74
CA ASP A 211 29.82 0.91 1.65
C ASP A 211 28.32 0.65 1.44
N ARG A 212 27.57 0.51 2.53
CA ARG A 212 26.10 0.42 2.46
C ARG A 212 25.50 1.67 1.84
N ARG A 213 25.99 2.85 2.22
CA ARG A 213 25.51 4.12 1.69
C ARG A 213 25.80 4.25 0.20
N ALA A 214 27.00 3.89 -0.26
CA ALA A 214 27.37 3.89 -1.68
C ALA A 214 26.53 2.88 -2.48
N PHE A 215 26.27 1.70 -1.92
CA PHE A 215 25.36 0.72 -2.53
C PHE A 215 23.94 1.29 -2.69
N ILE A 216 23.39 1.90 -1.63
CA ILE A 216 22.05 2.53 -1.69
C ILE A 216 22.01 3.61 -2.77
N ASP A 217 23.03 4.47 -2.82
CA ASP A 217 23.11 5.53 -3.82
C ASP A 217 23.03 4.99 -5.25
N SER A 218 23.82 3.94 -5.56
CA SER A 218 23.78 3.26 -6.86
C SER A 218 22.40 2.69 -7.18
N GLN A 219 21.71 2.09 -6.21
CA GLN A 219 20.40 1.47 -6.42
C GLN A 219 19.28 2.52 -6.59
N ILE A 220 19.33 3.63 -5.85
CA ILE A 220 18.36 4.72 -5.98
C ILE A 220 18.54 5.46 -7.30
N GLN A 221 19.78 5.71 -7.71
CA GLN A 221 20.05 6.29 -9.02
C GLN A 221 19.49 5.43 -10.16
N LYS A 222 19.69 4.10 -10.10
CA LYS A 222 19.11 3.13 -11.05
C LYS A 222 17.58 3.14 -11.03
N ALA A 223 16.98 3.16 -9.85
CA ALA A 223 15.51 3.16 -9.70
C ALA A 223 14.86 4.42 -10.30
N LEU A 224 15.47 5.58 -10.07
CA LEU A 224 15.02 6.87 -10.61
C LEU A 224 15.33 7.01 -12.11
N ASN A 225 16.30 6.23 -12.62
CA ASN A 225 16.76 6.30 -14.01
C ASN A 225 17.16 7.73 -14.41
N VAL A 226 18.00 8.33 -13.59
CA VAL A 226 18.56 9.68 -13.79
C VAL A 226 20.08 9.64 -13.99
N PRO A 227 20.67 10.66 -14.63
CA PRO A 227 22.13 10.77 -14.75
C PRO A 227 22.83 10.77 -13.40
N ALA A 228 24.09 10.30 -13.35
CA ALA A 228 24.88 10.26 -12.11
C ALA A 228 25.11 11.63 -11.48
N ALA A 229 25.17 12.67 -12.30
CA ALA A 229 25.35 14.06 -11.86
C ALA A 229 24.02 14.75 -11.47
N HIS A 230 22.91 14.02 -11.32
CA HIS A 230 21.64 14.65 -11.00
C HIS A 230 21.67 15.28 -9.59
N PRO A 231 21.45 16.60 -9.46
CA PRO A 231 21.87 17.38 -8.29
C PRO A 231 21.16 17.02 -6.99
N ASN A 232 20.00 16.36 -7.08
CA ASN A 232 19.12 16.09 -5.93
C ASN A 232 19.00 14.59 -5.57
N VAL A 233 19.67 13.68 -6.29
CA VAL A 233 19.58 12.22 -6.00
C VAL A 233 20.02 11.91 -4.58
N TRP A 234 21.05 12.60 -4.08
CA TRP A 234 21.55 12.43 -2.72
C TRP A 234 20.46 12.65 -1.65
N ARG A 235 19.41 13.44 -1.93
CA ARG A 235 18.28 13.67 -1.00
C ARG A 235 17.40 12.42 -0.93
N ALA A 236 17.10 11.80 -2.06
CA ALA A 236 16.39 10.52 -2.10
C ALA A 236 17.21 9.41 -1.41
N THR A 237 18.51 9.33 -1.72
CA THR A 237 19.46 8.43 -1.05
C THR A 237 19.47 8.68 0.46
N GLY A 238 19.47 9.95 0.90
CA GLY A 238 19.40 10.32 2.31
C GLY A 238 18.12 9.84 3.00
N ARG A 239 16.95 9.99 2.35
CA ARG A 239 15.68 9.50 2.89
C ARG A 239 15.68 7.99 3.05
N VAL A 240 16.17 7.25 2.05
CA VAL A 240 16.27 5.79 2.09
C VAL A 240 17.29 5.32 3.11
N TRP A 241 18.44 6.02 3.21
CA TRP A 241 19.47 5.75 4.22
C TRP A 241 18.93 5.82 5.64
N MET A 242 18.09 6.80 5.96
CA MET A 242 17.48 6.90 7.29
C MET A 242 16.62 5.66 7.62
N VAL A 243 15.91 5.13 6.62
CA VAL A 243 15.08 3.93 6.79
C VAL A 243 15.97 2.69 6.97
N THR A 244 16.96 2.48 6.09
CA THR A 244 17.84 1.31 6.17
C THR A 244 18.69 1.32 7.44
N ARG A 245 19.10 2.49 7.93
CA ARG A 245 19.79 2.62 9.21
C ARG A 245 18.89 2.22 10.37
N ALA A 246 17.66 2.73 10.43
CA ALA A 246 16.71 2.35 11.48
C ALA A 246 16.41 0.83 11.48
N LEU A 247 16.35 0.21 10.31
CA LEU A 247 16.20 -1.25 10.19
C LEU A 247 17.46 -2.00 10.65
N ALA A 248 18.66 -1.51 10.32
CA ALA A 248 19.91 -2.10 10.77
C ALA A 248 20.08 -2.01 12.30
N ASP A 249 19.71 -0.88 12.90
CA ASP A 249 19.73 -0.67 14.34
C ASP A 249 18.76 -1.65 15.05
N GLU A 250 17.54 -1.79 14.52
CA GLU A 250 16.56 -2.76 15.03
C GLU A 250 17.03 -4.23 14.91
N LEU A 251 17.70 -4.59 13.81
CA LEU A 251 18.29 -5.93 13.62
C LEU A 251 19.38 -6.21 14.65
N LEU A 252 20.25 -5.21 14.93
CA LEU A 252 21.29 -5.31 15.95
C LEU A 252 20.71 -5.44 17.35
N ASP A 253 19.77 -4.56 17.72
CA ASP A 253 19.13 -4.58 19.04
C ASP A 253 18.37 -5.90 19.28
N ALA A 254 17.67 -6.39 18.25
CA ALA A 254 16.96 -7.65 18.33
C ALA A 254 17.91 -8.85 18.52
N ALA A 255 19.02 -8.89 17.79
CA ALA A 255 20.04 -9.93 17.93
C ALA A 255 20.71 -9.89 19.32
N PHE A 256 21.01 -8.70 19.84
CA PHE A 256 21.62 -8.51 21.15
C PHE A 256 20.72 -9.01 22.29
N ILE A 257 19.41 -8.74 22.22
CA ILE A 257 18.43 -9.12 23.23
C ILE A 257 17.90 -10.56 23.02
N GLY A 258 18.21 -11.19 21.88
CA GLY A 258 17.70 -12.52 21.53
C GLY A 258 16.22 -12.56 21.18
N ARG A 259 15.67 -11.46 20.66
CA ARG A 259 14.26 -11.35 20.20
C ARG A 259 14.18 -11.35 18.67
N LYS A 260 12.99 -11.61 18.13
CA LYS A 260 12.73 -11.38 16.70
C LYS A 260 12.71 -9.87 16.43
N PRO A 261 13.36 -9.39 15.36
CA PRO A 261 13.24 -7.99 14.96
C PRO A 261 11.78 -7.68 14.58
N SER A 262 11.34 -6.48 14.92
CA SER A 262 9.98 -6.01 14.74
C SER A 262 9.98 -4.65 14.06
N ASP A 263 9.50 -4.60 12.82
CA ASP A 263 9.38 -3.39 12.03
C ASP A 263 7.91 -3.13 11.63
N SER A 264 6.99 -3.27 12.57
CA SER A 264 5.53 -3.18 12.35
C SER A 264 5.06 -1.94 11.59
N VAL A 265 5.80 -0.83 11.68
CA VAL A 265 5.54 0.42 10.96
C VAL A 265 6.01 0.35 9.51
N LEU A 266 7.25 -0.11 9.26
CA LEU A 266 7.87 -0.08 7.92
C LEU A 266 7.50 -1.30 7.08
N GLN A 267 7.37 -2.47 7.73
CA GLN A 267 7.06 -3.77 7.16
C GLN A 267 7.96 -4.13 5.97
N LEU A 268 9.25 -3.84 6.08
CA LEU A 268 10.28 -4.11 5.09
C LEU A 268 11.09 -5.37 5.44
N LEU A 269 11.33 -5.66 6.72
CA LEU A 269 12.11 -6.82 7.17
C LEU A 269 11.46 -8.15 6.79
N GLN A 270 10.14 -8.18 6.59
CA GLN A 270 9.46 -9.36 6.02
C GLN A 270 9.98 -9.78 4.63
N TYR A 271 10.71 -8.91 3.93
CA TYR A 271 11.33 -9.21 2.64
C TYR A 271 12.84 -9.53 2.74
N SER A 272 13.44 -9.40 3.93
CA SER A 272 14.87 -9.64 4.18
C SER A 272 15.10 -11.06 4.72
N SER A 273 16.28 -11.63 4.46
CA SER A 273 16.72 -12.88 5.13
C SER A 273 17.30 -12.63 6.53
N LEU A 274 17.75 -11.40 6.82
CA LEU A 274 18.33 -11.02 8.11
C LEU A 274 17.32 -11.15 9.25
N ALA A 275 16.03 -10.96 8.95
CA ALA A 275 14.94 -11.05 9.93
C ALA A 275 14.73 -12.48 10.49
N ASP A 276 15.23 -13.50 9.79
CA ASP A 276 15.14 -14.90 10.20
C ASP A 276 16.31 -15.32 11.10
N GLY A 277 17.20 -14.37 11.47
CA GLY A 277 18.37 -14.63 12.31
C GLY A 277 19.51 -15.37 11.59
N GLN A 278 19.40 -15.59 10.28
CA GLN A 278 20.48 -16.16 9.48
C GLN A 278 21.56 -15.10 9.25
N GLY A 279 22.67 -15.21 9.99
CA GLY A 279 23.91 -14.47 9.72
C GLY A 279 24.20 -13.25 10.62
N LEU A 280 23.35 -12.93 11.60
CA LEU A 280 23.69 -11.93 12.63
C LEU A 280 24.61 -12.56 13.69
N PRO A 281 25.66 -11.85 14.14
CA PRO A 281 26.50 -12.33 15.23
C PRO A 281 25.60 -12.53 16.46
N ARG A 282 25.51 -13.77 16.95
CA ARG A 282 25.01 -14.00 18.30
C ARG A 282 26.08 -13.47 19.25
N PRO A 283 25.71 -12.73 20.31
CA PRO A 283 26.66 -12.55 21.39
C PRO A 283 27.07 -13.95 21.83
N ASP A 284 28.36 -14.25 21.72
CA ASP A 284 28.89 -15.53 22.11
C ASP A 284 28.38 -15.88 23.50
N ALA A 285 27.95 -17.13 23.66
CA ALA A 285 27.85 -17.76 24.96
C ALA A 285 29.28 -17.86 25.52
N SER A 286 29.86 -16.73 25.92
CA SER A 286 30.94 -16.72 26.89
C SER A 286 30.32 -17.27 28.17
N GLY A 287 30.48 -18.57 28.35
CA GLY A 287 30.13 -19.28 29.58
C GLY A 287 30.75 -18.58 30.79
N PRO A 288 30.23 -18.87 31.99
CA PRO A 288 30.75 -18.25 33.20
C PRO A 288 32.25 -18.55 33.28
N VAL A 289 33.03 -17.50 33.52
CA VAL A 289 34.40 -17.63 33.96
C VAL A 289 34.33 -18.38 35.29
N ASP A 290 34.60 -19.68 35.25
CA ASP A 290 34.80 -20.46 36.46
C ASP A 290 36.00 -19.87 37.21
N SER A 291 35.65 -19.22 38.32
CA SER A 291 36.15 -19.58 39.64
C SER A 291 37.65 -19.87 39.73
N LEU A 292 38.38 -18.89 40.28
CA LEU A 292 39.33 -19.05 41.39
C LEU A 292 39.68 -20.50 41.75
N SER A 293 40.90 -20.94 41.46
CA SER A 293 41.68 -21.82 42.34
C SER A 293 43.13 -21.97 41.88
N ALA A 294 44.02 -21.26 42.56
CA ALA A 294 45.32 -21.70 43.12
C ALA A 294 46.22 -20.48 43.34
#